data_AF-A0A529KAD8-F1
#
_entry.id   AF-A0A529KAD8-F1
#
_cell.length_a   1.000
_cell.length_b   1.000
_cell.length_c   1.000
_cell.angle_alpha   90.00
_cell.angle_beta   90.00
_cell.angle_gamma   90.00
#
_symmetry.space_group_name_H-M   'P 1'
#
loop_
_entity.id
_entity.type
_entity.pdbx_description
1 polymer ?
#
loop_
_entity_poly.entity_id
_entity_poly.type
_entity_poly.pdbx_seq_one_letter_code
_entity_poly.pdbx_strand_id
1 'polypeptide(L)'
;SADWDEVKDFAHDFARALEQAAPDRYTATLSKKARTGKIFVDYLRNGRGSTTVAPYSSRAKKGATVSMPATWAEIEAGLAPNAFPVDDKTTLKQLAKADPWADFFKQGKPLKRG
;
A
#
# COMPACT_ATOMS: atom_id res chain seq x y z
N SER A 1 -4.79 22.02 7.89
CA SER A 1 -4.67 20.63 7.41
C SER A 1 -4.48 20.68 5.92
N ALA A 2 -3.70 19.76 5.35
CA ALA A 2 -3.52 19.73 3.90
C ALA A 2 -4.83 19.35 3.19
N ASP A 3 -5.11 19.93 2.03
CA ASP A 3 -6.22 19.54 1.18
C ASP A 3 -5.89 18.33 0.29
N TRP A 4 -6.85 17.90 -0.54
CA TRP A 4 -6.68 16.73 -1.41
C TRP A 4 -5.58 16.91 -2.46
N ASP A 5 -5.43 18.10 -3.02
CA ASP A 5 -4.44 18.36 -4.05
C ASP A 5 -3.05 18.43 -3.43
N GLU A 6 -2.91 19.05 -2.26
CA GLU A 6 -1.66 19.08 -1.49
C GLU A 6 -1.17 17.68 -1.11
N VAL A 7 -2.06 16.79 -0.67
CA VAL A 7 -1.72 15.41 -0.33
C VAL A 7 -1.34 14.61 -1.58
N LYS A 8 -2.07 14.78 -2.69
CA LYS A 8 -1.79 14.10 -3.94
C LYS A 8 -0.46 14.53 -4.55
N ASP A 9 -0.18 15.83 -4.54
CA ASP A 9 1.07 16.38 -5.03
C ASP A 9 2.27 15.88 -4.22
N PHE A 10 2.15 15.86 -2.89
CA PHE A 10 3.17 15.27 -2.04
C PHE A 10 3.44 13.80 -2.39
N ALA A 11 2.38 12.99 -2.56
CA ALA A 11 2.54 11.59 -2.94
C ALA A 11 3.18 11.41 -4.32
N HIS A 12 2.87 12.30 -5.27
CA HIS A 12 3.50 12.33 -6.59
C HIS A 12 4.98 12.68 -6.52
N ASP A 13 5.35 13.73 -5.78
CA ASP A 13 6.74 14.14 -5.58
C ASP A 13 7.56 13.04 -4.90
N PHE A 14 6.98 12.35 -3.91
CA PHE A 14 7.60 11.20 -3.28
C PHE A 14 7.83 10.04 -4.27
N ALA A 15 6.85 9.72 -5.12
CA ALA A 15 7.00 8.71 -6.17
C ALA A 15 8.11 9.07 -7.16
N ARG A 16 8.22 10.35 -7.55
CA ARG A 16 9.28 10.85 -8.43
C ARG A 16 10.65 10.78 -7.77
N ALA A 17 10.75 11.10 -6.48
CA ALA A 17 12.00 10.98 -5.73
C ALA A 17 12.50 9.52 -5.69
N LEU A 18 11.58 8.54 -5.52
CA LEU A 18 11.93 7.12 -5.61
C LEU A 18 12.40 6.70 -7.00
N GLU A 19 11.74 7.17 -8.06
CA GLU A 19 12.17 6.94 -9.44
C GLU A 19 13.55 7.56 -9.72
N GLN A 20 13.86 8.75 -9.20
CA GLN A 20 15.17 9.36 -9.35
C GLN A 20 16.26 8.63 -8.56
N ALA A 21 15.95 8.17 -7.35
CA ALA A 21 16.91 7.47 -6.49
C ALA A 21 17.22 6.04 -6.97
N ALA A 22 16.25 5.36 -7.58
CA ALA A 22 16.43 4.00 -8.11
C ALA A 22 15.63 3.81 -9.43
N PRO A 23 16.08 4.44 -10.53
CA PRO A 23 15.36 4.48 -11.80
C PRO A 23 15.18 3.12 -12.45
N ASP A 24 16.05 2.15 -12.14
CA ASP A 24 15.93 0.78 -12.65
C ASP A 24 14.93 -0.07 -11.87
N ARG A 25 14.45 0.40 -10.72
CA ARG A 25 13.53 -0.33 -9.83
C ARG A 25 12.14 0.27 -9.79
N TYR A 26 12.03 1.60 -9.84
CA TYR A 26 10.78 2.31 -9.65
C TYR A 26 10.42 3.19 -10.83
N THR A 27 9.14 3.47 -10.96
CA THR A 27 8.65 4.51 -11.87
C THR A 27 7.46 5.26 -11.28
N ALA A 28 7.40 6.57 -11.51
CA ALA A 28 6.21 7.38 -11.26
C ALA A 28 5.35 7.55 -12.53
N THR A 29 5.78 6.98 -13.67
CA THR A 29 5.09 7.14 -14.96
C THR A 29 3.91 6.18 -15.08
N LEU A 30 2.74 6.72 -15.46
CA LEU A 30 1.50 5.95 -15.57
C LEU A 30 1.50 4.92 -16.72
N SER A 31 2.25 5.19 -17.79
CA SER A 31 2.20 4.33 -18.97
C SER A 31 2.62 2.89 -18.64
N LYS A 32 1.84 1.89 -19.08
CA LYS A 32 2.20 0.47 -18.85
C LYS A 32 3.59 0.14 -19.41
N LYS A 33 3.97 0.77 -20.53
CA LYS A 33 5.29 0.61 -21.17
C LYS A 33 6.43 1.02 -20.24
N ALA A 34 6.27 2.08 -19.45
CA ALA A 34 7.30 2.54 -18.52
C ALA A 34 7.51 1.62 -17.31
N ARG A 35 6.59 0.69 -17.06
CA ARG A 35 6.58 -0.19 -15.88
C ARG A 35 7.23 -1.54 -16.11
N THR A 36 7.54 -1.91 -17.35
CA THR A 36 8.15 -3.22 -17.64
C THR A 36 9.46 -3.36 -16.88
N GLY A 37 9.55 -4.37 -16.01
CA GLY A 37 10.73 -4.60 -15.15
C GLY A 37 10.84 -3.67 -13.94
N LYS A 38 9.87 -2.79 -13.71
CA LYS A 38 9.88 -1.79 -12.62
C LYS A 38 8.59 -1.85 -11.80
N ILE A 39 8.64 -1.30 -10.60
CA ILE A 39 7.47 -1.10 -9.74
C ILE A 39 6.94 0.32 -9.97
N PHE A 40 5.68 0.43 -10.39
CA PHE A 40 4.98 1.71 -10.42
C PHE A 40 4.57 2.11 -9.01
N VAL A 41 5.01 3.28 -8.55
CA VAL A 41 4.60 3.85 -7.27
C VAL A 41 3.28 4.61 -7.49
N ASP A 42 2.15 3.92 -7.25
CA ASP A 42 0.80 4.42 -7.55
C ASP A 42 0.35 5.52 -6.56
N TYR A 43 0.65 6.78 -6.88
CA TYR A 43 0.22 7.95 -6.12
C TYR A 43 -1.24 8.36 -6.39
N LEU A 44 -1.93 7.74 -7.35
CA LEU A 44 -3.23 8.22 -7.84
C LEU A 44 -4.38 8.05 -6.84
N ARG A 45 -4.21 7.22 -5.80
CA ARG A 45 -5.26 6.99 -4.78
C ARG A 45 -5.46 8.14 -3.81
N ASN A 46 -4.59 9.14 -3.87
CA ASN A 46 -4.58 10.28 -2.96
C ASN A 46 -5.45 11.45 -3.46
N GLY A 47 -6.19 11.29 -4.57
CA GLY A 47 -7.12 12.31 -5.06
C GLY A 47 -8.55 12.12 -4.54
N ARG A 48 -9.30 13.22 -4.42
CA ARG A 48 -10.69 13.21 -3.97
C ARG A 48 -11.55 12.21 -4.79
N GLY A 49 -12.29 11.35 -4.10
CA GLY A 49 -13.15 10.33 -4.71
C GLY A 49 -12.43 9.03 -5.12
N SER A 50 -11.11 8.97 -5.00
CA SER A 50 -10.35 7.74 -5.20
C SER A 50 -10.54 6.76 -4.04
N THR A 51 -10.35 5.47 -4.31
CA THR A 51 -10.49 4.42 -3.29
C THR A 51 -9.27 3.51 -3.22
N THR A 52 -9.03 3.00 -2.01
CA THR A 52 -8.13 1.89 -1.72
C THR A 52 -8.92 0.81 -1.01
N VAL A 53 -8.54 -0.45 -1.21
CA VAL A 53 -9.21 -1.57 -0.56
C VAL A 53 -9.11 -1.42 0.97
N ALA A 54 -10.19 -1.70 1.68
CA ALA A 54 -10.20 -1.59 3.14
C ALA A 54 -9.34 -2.71 3.77
N PRO A 55 -8.62 -2.43 4.87
CA PRO A 55 -8.00 -3.48 5.68
C PRO A 55 -9.04 -4.55 6.04
N TYR A 56 -8.61 -5.82 6.06
CA TYR A 56 -9.45 -6.99 6.36
C TYR A 56 -10.57 -7.31 5.37
N SER A 57 -10.77 -6.50 4.32
CA SER A 57 -11.74 -6.83 3.27
C SER A 57 -11.21 -7.92 2.31
N SER A 58 -12.12 -8.75 1.81
CA SER A 58 -11.81 -9.78 0.81
C SER A 58 -11.66 -9.19 -0.60
N ARG A 59 -10.98 -9.93 -1.47
CA ARG A 59 -10.81 -9.59 -2.88
C ARG A 59 -11.64 -10.53 -3.74
N ALA A 60 -12.33 -9.98 -4.74
CA ALA A 60 -13.04 -10.76 -5.77
C ALA A 60 -12.05 -11.40 -6.77
N LYS A 61 -11.23 -12.33 -6.27
CA LYS A 61 -10.25 -13.13 -7.01
C LYS A 61 -10.29 -14.56 -6.48
N LYS A 62 -9.65 -15.50 -7.20
CA LYS A 62 -9.53 -16.90 -6.77
C LYS A 62 -8.98 -16.97 -5.33
N GLY A 63 -9.65 -17.71 -4.46
CA GLY A 63 -9.33 -17.84 -3.02
C GLY A 63 -9.88 -16.72 -2.13
N ALA A 64 -10.59 -15.74 -2.68
CA ALA A 64 -11.22 -14.65 -1.94
C ALA A 64 -10.25 -13.93 -0.96
N THR A 65 -8.97 -13.79 -1.31
CA THR A 65 -7.91 -13.41 -0.36
C THR A 65 -8.18 -12.08 0.35
N VAL A 66 -7.73 -11.97 1.60
CA VAL A 66 -7.94 -10.83 2.49
C VAL A 66 -6.82 -9.79 2.33
N SER A 67 -7.18 -8.50 2.33
CA SER A 67 -6.24 -7.38 2.47
C SER A 67 -5.75 -7.28 3.92
N MET A 68 -4.89 -8.21 4.32
CA MET A 68 -4.45 -8.40 5.70
C MET A 68 -3.34 -7.41 6.10
N PRO A 69 -3.50 -6.63 7.19
CA PRO A 69 -2.40 -5.90 7.80
C PRO A 69 -1.26 -6.85 8.23
N ALA A 70 -0.02 -6.41 8.04
CA ALA A 70 1.17 -7.19 8.32
C ALA A 70 2.26 -6.33 8.96
N THR A 71 3.18 -6.98 9.67
CA THR A 71 4.37 -6.35 10.24
C THR A 71 5.49 -6.24 9.19
N TRP A 72 6.45 -5.34 9.42
CA TRP A 72 7.65 -5.24 8.56
C TRP A 72 8.44 -6.54 8.49
N ALA A 73 8.62 -7.23 9.63
CA ALA A 73 9.32 -8.50 9.68
C ALA A 73 8.66 -9.60 8.83
N GLU A 74 7.32 -9.65 8.79
CA GLU A 74 6.60 -10.59 7.92
C GLU A 74 6.82 -10.27 6.43
N ILE A 75 6.82 -8.98 6.06
CA ILE A 75 7.07 -8.54 4.68
C ILE A 75 8.51 -8.89 4.25
N GLU A 76 9.50 -8.60 5.09
CA GLU A 76 10.92 -8.89 4.85
C GLU A 76 11.20 -10.39 4.77
N ALA A 77 10.43 -11.20 5.49
CA ALA A 77 10.47 -12.66 5.39
C ALA A 77 9.82 -13.22 4.12
N GLY A 78 9.31 -12.37 3.22
CA GLY A 78 8.78 -12.77 1.92
C GLY A 78 7.28 -13.09 1.92
N LEU A 79 6.49 -12.48 2.82
CA LEU A 79 5.03 -12.63 2.82
C LEU A 79 4.42 -12.32 1.45
N ALA A 80 3.75 -13.32 0.87
CA ALA A 80 3.09 -13.16 -0.42
C ALA A 80 1.86 -12.24 -0.32
N PRO A 81 1.59 -11.37 -1.31
CA PRO A 81 0.43 -10.46 -1.28
C PRO A 81 -0.95 -11.13 -1.22
N ASN A 82 -1.01 -12.43 -1.51
CA ASN A 82 -2.22 -13.25 -1.56
C ASN A 82 -2.19 -14.40 -0.53
N ALA A 83 -1.37 -14.28 0.53
CA ALA A 83 -1.12 -15.34 1.52
C ALA A 83 -2.33 -15.74 2.40
N PHE A 84 -3.42 -14.95 2.38
CA PHE A 84 -4.55 -15.10 3.31
C PHE A 84 -5.88 -15.32 2.59
N PRO A 85 -6.19 -16.52 2.08
CA PRO A 85 -7.53 -16.89 1.62
C PRO A 85 -8.55 -16.90 2.78
N VAL A 86 -9.80 -16.51 2.54
CA VAL A 86 -10.83 -16.41 3.61
C VAL A 86 -11.12 -17.77 4.25
N ASP A 87 -11.00 -18.86 3.49
CA ASP A 87 -11.28 -20.24 3.90
C ASP A 87 -10.03 -21.02 4.37
N ASP A 88 -8.90 -20.33 4.61
CA ASP A 88 -7.65 -20.95 5.04
C ASP A 88 -7.36 -20.75 6.54
N LYS A 89 -6.77 -21.77 7.17
CA LYS A 89 -6.31 -21.71 8.56
C LYS A 89 -5.21 -20.67 8.76
N THR A 90 -4.42 -20.32 7.75
CA THR A 90 -3.40 -19.27 7.83
C THR A 90 -4.02 -17.92 8.17
N THR A 91 -5.17 -17.60 7.58
CA THR A 91 -5.92 -16.36 7.84
C THR A 91 -6.40 -16.31 9.28
N LEU A 92 -6.99 -17.40 9.78
CA LEU A 92 -7.43 -17.47 11.18
C LEU A 92 -6.26 -17.35 12.16
N LYS A 93 -5.12 -17.99 11.87
CA LYS A 93 -3.90 -17.87 12.67
C LYS A 93 -3.37 -16.43 12.69
N GLN A 94 -3.42 -15.73 11.56
CA GLN A 94 -2.97 -14.34 11.49
C GLN A 94 -3.88 -13.42 12.31
N LEU A 95 -5.20 -13.58 12.20
CA LEU A 95 -6.18 -12.79 12.95
C LEU A 95 -6.10 -13.03 14.47
N ALA A 96 -5.58 -14.16 14.92
CA ALA A 96 -5.37 -14.46 16.33
C ALA A 96 -4.11 -13.79 16.94
N LYS A 97 -3.22 -13.25 16.09
CA LYS A 97 -2.05 -12.48 16.57
C LYS A 97 -2.47 -11.08 17.01
N ALA A 98 -1.56 -10.37 17.68
CA ALA A 98 -1.73 -8.95 17.94
C ALA A 98 -1.90 -8.16 16.64
N ASP A 99 -2.83 -7.21 16.62
CA ASP A 99 -3.11 -6.37 15.44
C ASP A 99 -1.90 -5.46 15.13
N PRO A 100 -1.25 -5.61 13.97
CA PRO A 100 -0.12 -4.76 13.57
C PRO A 100 -0.50 -3.28 13.46
N TRP A 101 -1.78 -2.97 13.32
CA TRP A 101 -2.32 -1.62 13.13
C TRP A 101 -3.07 -1.08 14.37
N ALA A 102 -2.94 -1.71 15.54
CA ALA A 102 -3.61 -1.29 16.78
C ALA A 102 -3.42 0.21 17.11
N ASP A 103 -2.26 0.77 16.79
CA ASP A 103 -1.93 2.19 17.02
C ASP A 103 -1.95 3.06 15.75
N PHE A 104 -2.49 2.57 14.62
CA PHE A 104 -2.42 3.24 13.31
C PHE A 104 -2.85 4.72 13.37
N PHE A 105 -4.01 5.01 13.96
CA PHE A 105 -4.51 6.39 14.06
C PHE A 105 -3.72 7.29 15.01
N LYS A 106 -2.98 6.71 15.97
CA LYS A 106 -2.10 7.48 16.88
C LYS A 106 -0.83 7.96 16.18
N GLN A 107 -0.45 7.33 15.07
CA GLN A 107 0.77 7.64 14.31
C GLN A 107 0.58 8.75 13.26
N GLY A 108 -0.62 9.33 13.15
CA GLY A 108 -0.90 10.40 12.20
C GLY A 108 0.04 11.59 12.37
N LYS A 109 0.66 12.04 11.27
CA LYS A 109 1.49 13.25 11.22
C LYS A 109 0.89 14.24 10.23
N PRO A 110 0.78 15.54 10.59
CA PRO A 110 0.36 16.55 9.64
C PRO A 110 1.42 16.70 8.54
N LEU A 111 0.97 16.80 7.29
CA LEU A 111 1.84 17.19 6.19
C LEU A 111 2.22 18.67 6.38
N LYS A 112 3.52 18.92 6.55
CA LYS A 112 4.09 20.26 6.62
C LYS A 112 4.71 20.56 5.26
N ARG A 113 4.10 21.44 4.47
CA ARG A 113 4.81 22.10 3.36
C ARG A 113 5.43 23.38 3.92
N GLY A 114 6.74 23.53 3.69
CA GLY A 114 7.46 24.77 3.96
C GLY A 114 7.22 25.79 2.86
#